data_AF-A0A7C3JLL6-F1
#
_entry.id   AF-A0A7C3JLL6-F1
#
_cell.length_a   1.000
_cell.length_b   1.000
_cell.length_c   1.000
_cell.angle_alpha   90.00
_cell.angle_beta   90.00
_cell.angle_gamma   90.00
#
_symmetry.space_group_name_H-M   'P 1'
#
loop_
_entity.id
_entity.type
_entity.pdbx_description
1 polymer ?
#
loop_
_entity_poly.entity_id
_entity_poly.type
_entity_poly.pdbx_seq_one_letter_code
_entity_poly.pdbx_strand_id
1 'polypeptide(L)' 'MKFFCRHCDEEVVGHPYRVVSEEDGVILLNMTVCRGCYEQARALGLRSEPISLPPKPADFDTQECVHA' A
#
# COMPACT_ATOMS: atom_id res chain seq x y z
N MET A 1 -9.99 -7.07 -2.35
CA MET A 1 -8.76 -6.61 -3.02
C MET A 1 -7.60 -7.40 -2.47
N LYS A 2 -6.65 -7.81 -3.32
CA LYS A 2 -5.41 -8.43 -2.89
C LYS A 2 -4.28 -7.43 -3.05
N PHE A 3 -3.33 -7.41 -2.13
CA PHE A 3 -2.17 -6.53 -2.19
C PHE A 3 -0.95 -7.24 -1.61
N PHE A 4 0.22 -6.83 -2.04
CA PHE A 4 1.47 -7.38 -1.55
C PHE A 4 1.91 -6.62 -0.29
N CYS A 5 2.08 -7.34 0.82
CA CYS A 5 2.62 -6.75 2.03
C CYS A 5 4.15 -6.68 1.93
N ARG A 6 4.71 -5.47 1.92
CA ARG A 6 6.17 -5.26 1.85
C ARG A 6 6.93 -5.73 3.09
N HIS A 7 6.23 -5.97 4.19
CA HIS A 7 6.83 -6.43 5.43
C HIS A 7 6.84 -7.96 5.54
N CYS A 8 5.75 -8.63 5.15
CA CYS A 8 5.65 -10.09 5.15
C CYS A 8 6.22 -10.71 3.87
N ASP A 9 6.41 -9.91 2.83
CA ASP A 9 6.76 -10.36 1.47
C ASP A 9 5.75 -11.39 0.91
N GLU A 10 4.47 -11.20 1.23
CA GLU A 10 3.39 -12.12 0.87
C GLU A 10 2.16 -11.35 0.33
N GLU A 11 1.38 -12.03 -0.52
CA GLU A 11 0.10 -11.54 -1.01
C GLU A 11 -0.99 -11.71 0.05
N VAL A 12 -1.58 -10.60 0.48
CA VAL A 12 -2.61 -10.57 1.52
C VAL A 12 -3.93 -10.07 0.95
N VAL A 13 -5.03 -10.69 1.39
CA VAL A 13 -6.39 -10.30 1.01
C VAL A 13 -6.92 -9.29 2.04
N GLY A 14 -7.38 -8.12 1.58
CA GLY A 14 -8.04 -7.14 2.44
C GLY A 14 -7.77 -5.70 2.05
N HIS A 15 -7.63 -4.85 3.05
CA HIS A 15 -7.32 -3.43 2.89
C HIS A 15 -5.82 -3.19 3.12
N PRO A 16 -5.13 -2.52 2.19
CA PRO A 16 -3.74 -2.12 2.39
C PRO A 16 -3.66 -0.95 3.39
N TYR A 17 -2.63 -0.98 4.24
CA TYR A 17 -2.31 0.09 5.18
C TYR A 17 -0.95 0.68 4.83
N ARG A 18 -0.76 1.97 5.04
CA ARG A 18 0.51 2.67 4.84
C ARG A 18 1.15 2.89 6.19
N VAL A 19 2.41 2.52 6.32
CA VAL A 19 3.25 2.84 7.48
C VAL A 19 4.32 3.81 7.02
N VAL A 20 4.42 4.92 7.73
CA VAL A 20 5.38 5.99 7.49
C VAL A 20 6.16 6.27 8.78
N SER A 21 7.46 6.46 8.66
CA SER A 21 8.31 6.91 9.77
C SER A 21 9.01 8.19 9.35
N GLU A 22 8.93 9.19 10.20
CA GLU A 22 9.54 10.50 9.99
C GLU A 22 10.49 10.78 11.15
N GLU A 23 11.73 11.16 10.83
CA GLU A 23 12.72 11.64 11.79
C GLU A 23 13.28 12.96 11.25
N ASP A 24 13.25 14.00 12.09
CA ASP A 24 13.72 15.36 11.73
C ASP A 24 13.11 15.93 10.42
N GLY A 25 11.84 15.60 10.15
CA GLY A 25 11.13 16.03 8.93
C GLY A 25 11.49 15.23 7.68
N VAL A 26 12.30 14.17 7.81
CA VAL A 26 12.65 13.26 6.71
C VAL A 26 11.86 11.97 6.84
N ILE A 27 11.15 11.61 5.78
CA ILE A 27 10.50 10.30 5.69
C ILE A 27 11.57 9.22 5.48
N LEU A 28 11.80 8.42 6.51
CA LEU A 28 12.76 7.30 6.47
C LEU A 28 12.11 6.01 5.99
N LEU A 29 10.83 5.83 6.29
CA LEU A 29 10.10 4.61 5.98
C LEU A 29 8.78 4.98 5.32
N ASN A 30 8.45 4.30 4.24
CA ASN A 30 7.16 4.43 3.57
C ASN A 30 6.82 3.11 2.88
N MET A 31 5.97 2.29 3.51
CA MET A 31 5.65 0.96 3.01
C MET A 31 4.18 0.59 3.16
N THR A 32 3.72 -0.26 2.24
CA THR A 32 2.37 -0.84 2.26
C THR A 32 2.39 -2.17 3.00
N VAL A 33 1.54 -2.31 4.00
CA VAL A 33 1.50 -3.46 4.90
C VAL A 33 0.08 -3.96 5.14
N CYS A 34 -0.01 -5.19 5.67
CA CYS A 34 -1.28 -5.77 6.08
C CYS A 34 -1.71 -5.28 7.48
N ARG A 35 -2.95 -5.63 7.86
CA ARG A 35 -3.53 -5.19 9.15
C ARG A 35 -2.66 -5.58 10.35
N GLY A 36 -2.12 -6.81 10.39
CA GLY A 36 -1.29 -7.26 11.51
C GLY A 36 0.01 -6.47 11.65
N CYS A 37 0.65 -6.14 10.52
CA CYS A 37 1.84 -5.29 10.50
C CYS A 37 1.52 -3.84 10.85
N TYR A 38 0.35 -3.34 10.43
CA TYR A 38 -0.17 -2.04 10.82
C TYR A 38 -0.34 -1.93 12.35
N GLU A 39 -0.95 -2.93 12.99
CA GLU A 39 -1.15 -2.93 14.45
C GLU A 39 0.18 -2.97 15.20
N GLN A 40 1.15 -3.77 14.73
CA GLN A 40 2.50 -3.81 15.27
C GLN A 40 3.24 -2.47 15.11
N ALA A 41 3.22 -1.87 13.92
CA ALA A 41 3.84 -0.58 13.65
C ALA A 41 3.23 0.53 14.54
N ARG A 42 1.91 0.53 14.70
CA ARG A 42 1.21 1.45 15.58
C ARG A 42 1.60 1.26 17.05
N ALA A 43 1.78 0.01 17.50
CA ALA A 43 2.26 -0.29 18.84
C ALA A 43 3.70 0.19 19.09
N LEU A 44 4.53 0.23 18.04
CA LEU A 44 5.88 0.81 18.06
C LEU A 44 5.89 2.35 17.99
N GLY A 45 4.73 2.99 17.86
CA GLY A 45 4.61 4.45 17.75
C GLY A 45 4.86 5.00 16.34
N LEU A 46 4.87 4.15 15.32
CA LEU A 46 5.01 4.59 13.92
C LEU A 46 3.72 5.23 13.41
N ARG A 47 3.84 6.20 12.51
CA ARG A 47 2.67 6.78 11.84
C ARG A 47 2.12 5.76 10.85
N SER A 48 0.82 5.49 10.96
CA SER A 48 0.19 4.44 10.18
C SER A 48 -1.23 4.86 9.80
N GLU A 49 -1.55 4.79 8.52
CA GLU A 49 -2.83 5.25 7.96
C GLU A 49 -3.44 4.24 7.00
N PRO A 50 -4.76 4.01 7.03
CA PRO A 50 -5.42 3.14 6.06
C PRO A 50 -5.37 3.76 4.66
N ILE A 51 -5.04 2.95 3.66
CA ILE A 51 -5.06 3.42 2.28
C ILE A 51 -6.48 3.24 1.73
N SER A 52 -7.22 4.33 1.69
CA SER A 52 -8.47 4.40 0.94
C SER A 52 -8.13 4.48 -0.55
N LEU A 53 -7.87 3.32 -1.18
CA LEU A 53 -7.80 3.29 -2.63
C LEU A 53 -9.21 3.55 -3.17
N PRO A 54 -9.43 4.57 -4.02
CA PRO A 54 -10.66 4.62 -4.77
C PRO A 54 -10.75 3.30 -5.58
N PRO A 55 -11.94 2.70 -5.71
CA PRO A 55 -12.09 1.54 -6.58
C PRO A 55 -11.54 1.92 -7.95
N LYS A 56 -10.52 1.19 -8.41
CA LYS A 56 -9.90 1.45 -9.70
C LYS A 56 -11.03 1.38 -10.75
N PRO A 57 -11.30 2.43 -11.54
CA PRO A 57 -12.21 2.26 -12.66
C PRO A 57 -11.64 1.14 -13.52
N ALA A 58 -12.50 0.18 -13.86
CA ALA A 58 -12.14 -0.96 -14.68
C ALA A 58 -11.38 -0.49 -15.92
N ASP A 59 -10.23 -1.10 -16.13
CA ASP A 59 -9.59 -1.34 -17.43
C ASP A 59 -10.28 -0.66 -18.62
N PHE A 60 -9.78 0.51 -19.03
CA PHE A 60 -10.03 1.01 -20.38
C PHE A 60 -8.90 0.45 -21.27
N ASP A 61 -9.03 -0.84 -21.60
CA ASP A 61 -8.38 -1.42 -22.75
C ASP A 61 -8.96 -0.75 -24.01
N THR A 62 -8.13 0.02 -24.69
CA THR A 62 -8.16 0.11 -26.16
C THR A 62 -6.72 0.34 -26.60
N GLN A 63 -5.96 -0.74 -26.62
CA GLN A 63 -4.79 -0.88 -27.47
C GLN A 63 -5.27 -1.18 -28.89
N GLU A 64 -5.26 -0.18 -29.77
CA GLU A 64 -5.18 -0.47 -31.21
C GLU A 64 -4.12 0.43 -31.85
N CYS A 65 -2.90 -0.10 -31.89
CA CYS A 65 -1.91 0.29 -32.88
C CYS A 65 -2.21 -0.47 -34.16
N VAL A 66 -2.50 0.21 -35.28
CA VAL A 66 -2.21 -0.35 -36.61
C VAL A 66 -1.34 0.65 -37.37
N HIS A 67 -0.10 0.23 -37.63
CA HIS A 67 0.71 0.73 -38.73
C HIS A 67 0.08 0.25 -40.04
N ALA A 68 -0.19 1.18 -40.97
CA ALA A 68 0.01 1.03 -42.41
C ALA A 68 -0.20 2.38 -43.10
#